data_AF-A0A7X9PH53-F1
#
_entry.id   AF-A0A7X9PH53-F1
#
_cell.length_a   1.000
_cell.length_b   1.000
_cell.length_c   1.000
_cell.angle_alpha   90.00
_cell.angle_beta   90.00
_cell.angle_gamma   90.00
#
_symmetry.space_group_name_H-M   'P 1'
#
loop_
_entity.id
_entity.type
_entity.pdbx_description
1 polymer ?
#
loop_
_entity_poly.entity_id
_entity_poly.type
_entity_poly.pdbx_seq_one_letter_code
_entity_poly.pdbx_strand_id
1 'polypeptide(L)'
;MTNVNDFIGKYRNIITIALSLIGIVLMAYYDYCDTECSYLRGDLLGIDLKWVGIAYMAIIIIFAAFKQTPFVRALLAAGLGVEVHLYAFQIQNNVYCPFCLAFSVMLILSFIINYEVPSAWREKRGRMWLYFLGEVDFPMFKIHKLPLLIFSLLGYLTVFLTFNGSVTPAYGQTPSGAIPSLGKGPYEIIIFTDYFCPPCYRIDTKAEPLLKELLATQRVKLTFVDVPFNRSTPVYAKYYLYAVQAHSDATSVFRVRKILFDAAQSKKIQKEADLVAYLKNQKVAWKTMDEKSVFPSLTAVIQKNDIRATPSCVIKYSNKDSQKLIGDVEIWKGLTELKARLSAGNK
;
A
#
# COMPACT_ATOMS: atom_id res chain seq x y z
N MET A 1 -40.53 -12.64 -6.73
CA MET A 1 -39.50 -12.14 -7.67
C MET A 1 -40.00 -10.98 -8.55
N THR A 2 -41.29 -10.92 -8.94
CA THR A 2 -41.88 -9.80 -9.72
C THR A 2 -41.75 -8.44 -9.02
N ASN A 3 -42.06 -8.36 -7.72
CA ASN A 3 -42.01 -7.10 -6.95
C ASN A 3 -40.62 -6.44 -6.88
N VAL A 4 -39.53 -7.23 -6.92
CA VAL A 4 -38.16 -6.71 -6.82
C VAL A 4 -37.68 -6.17 -8.16
N ASN A 5 -37.95 -6.87 -9.27
CA ASN A 5 -37.57 -6.40 -10.60
C ASN A 5 -38.35 -5.14 -11.00
N ASP A 6 -39.63 -5.06 -10.67
CA ASP A 6 -40.46 -3.88 -10.93
C ASP A 6 -40.01 -2.67 -10.10
N PHE A 7 -39.62 -2.91 -8.83
CA PHE A 7 -39.03 -1.89 -7.97
C PHE A 7 -37.69 -1.39 -8.51
N ILE A 8 -36.78 -2.31 -8.90
CA ILE A 8 -35.47 -1.97 -9.47
C ILE A 8 -35.66 -1.17 -10.77
N GLY A 9 -36.54 -1.62 -11.68
CA GLY A 9 -36.82 -0.90 -12.93
C GLY A 9 -37.34 0.52 -12.69
N LYS A 10 -38.22 0.71 -11.69
CA LYS A 10 -38.80 2.01 -11.35
C LYS A 10 -37.81 2.98 -10.70
N TYR A 11 -36.95 2.47 -9.81
CA TYR A 11 -36.05 3.29 -8.99
C TYR A 11 -34.58 3.23 -9.42
N ARG A 12 -34.25 2.54 -10.52
CA ARG A 12 -32.88 2.35 -11.01
C ARG A 12 -32.02 3.60 -11.00
N ASN A 13 -32.54 4.73 -11.51
CA ASN A 13 -31.77 5.96 -11.58
C ASN A 13 -31.49 6.52 -10.17
N ILE A 14 -32.45 6.45 -9.25
CA ILE A 14 -32.29 6.89 -7.86
C ILE A 14 -31.28 5.99 -7.13
N ILE A 15 -31.38 4.67 -7.31
CA ILE A 15 -30.44 3.72 -6.70
C ILE A 15 -29.02 3.93 -7.27
N THR A 16 -28.90 4.16 -8.57
CA THR A 16 -27.60 4.46 -9.21
C THR A 16 -26.99 5.74 -8.64
N ILE A 17 -27.78 6.81 -8.48
CA ILE A 17 -27.32 8.05 -7.86
C ILE A 17 -26.84 7.80 -6.42
N ALA A 18 -27.61 7.05 -5.62
CA ALA A 18 -27.24 6.73 -4.25
C ALA A 18 -25.93 5.93 -4.18
N LEU A 19 -25.75 4.91 -5.02
CA LEU A 19 -24.52 4.11 -5.07
C LEU A 19 -23.32 4.94 -5.53
N SER A 20 -23.49 5.81 -6.53
CA SER A 20 -22.43 6.71 -6.97
C SER A 20 -22.04 7.74 -5.90
N LEU A 21 -23.00 8.26 -5.13
CA LEU A 21 -22.72 9.14 -3.98
C LEU A 21 -21.94 8.41 -2.89
N ILE A 22 -22.30 7.17 -2.57
CA ILE A 22 -21.54 6.33 -1.63
C ILE A 22 -20.11 6.12 -2.16
N GLY A 23 -19.95 5.83 -3.46
CA GLY A 23 -18.65 5.72 -4.11
C GLY A 23 -17.80 6.98 -3.94
N ILE A 24 -18.37 8.17 -4.17
CA ILE A 24 -17.67 9.46 -3.97
C ILE A 24 -17.27 9.64 -2.51
N VAL A 25 -18.17 9.36 -1.57
CA VAL A 25 -17.89 9.47 -0.13
C VAL A 25 -16.75 8.53 0.29
N LEU A 26 -16.75 7.29 -0.20
CA LEU A 26 -15.65 6.34 0.04
C LEU A 26 -14.31 6.89 -0.46
N MET A 27 -14.27 7.44 -1.68
CA MET A 27 -13.06 8.02 -2.26
C MET A 27 -12.63 9.33 -1.57
N ALA A 28 -13.57 10.09 -1.01
CA ALA A 28 -13.26 11.29 -0.24
C ALA A 28 -12.73 10.94 1.16
N TYR A 29 -13.32 9.91 1.80
CA TYR A 29 -12.94 9.44 3.13
C TYR A 29 -11.56 8.76 3.16
N TYR A 30 -11.14 8.18 2.04
CA TYR A 30 -9.80 7.60 1.86
C TYR A 30 -8.66 8.49 2.38
N ASP A 31 -8.71 9.82 2.17
CA ASP A 31 -7.65 10.75 2.62
C ASP A 31 -7.55 10.89 4.14
N TYR A 32 -8.66 10.65 4.83
CA TYR A 32 -8.76 10.82 6.29
C TYR A 32 -8.42 9.54 7.04
N CYS A 33 -8.32 8.39 6.36
CA CYS A 33 -8.12 7.10 6.99
C CYS A 33 -6.68 6.59 6.81
N ASP A 34 -5.86 6.72 7.85
CA ASP A 34 -4.50 6.15 7.98
C ASP A 34 -4.53 4.62 8.04
N THR A 35 -4.91 3.97 6.95
CA THR A 35 -5.02 2.51 6.84
C THR A 35 -4.18 1.98 5.67
N GLU A 36 -4.06 0.64 5.57
CA GLU A 36 -3.18 -0.12 4.65
C GLU A 36 -3.25 0.25 3.16
N CYS A 37 -4.18 1.11 2.75
CA CYS A 37 -4.32 1.62 1.39
C CYS A 37 -3.38 2.81 1.03
N SER A 38 -2.59 3.36 1.96
CA SER A 38 -1.73 4.53 1.66
C SER A 38 -0.58 4.24 0.68
N TYR A 39 -0.31 2.96 0.41
CA TYR A 39 0.78 2.50 -0.46
C TYR A 39 0.35 2.31 -1.92
N LEU A 40 -0.94 2.17 -2.19
CA LEU A 40 -1.46 2.02 -3.54
C LEU A 40 -1.69 3.42 -4.12
N ARG A 41 -0.68 3.96 -4.82
CA ARG A 41 -0.80 5.21 -5.58
C ARG A 41 -0.85 4.88 -7.07
N GLY A 42 -1.83 5.48 -7.73
CA GLY A 42 -1.97 5.41 -9.17
C GLY A 42 -2.44 6.75 -9.68
N ASP A 43 -1.86 7.18 -10.79
CA ASP A 43 -2.33 8.34 -11.53
C ASP A 43 -2.73 7.92 -12.95
N LEU A 44 -3.68 8.67 -13.50
CA LEU A 44 -4.04 8.64 -14.91
C LEU A 44 -3.59 9.98 -15.49
N LEU A 45 -2.56 9.96 -16.34
CA LEU A 45 -1.99 11.16 -16.95
C LEU A 45 -1.59 12.25 -15.93
N GLY A 46 -1.07 11.86 -14.76
CA GLY A 46 -0.65 12.79 -13.70
C GLY A 46 -1.78 13.28 -12.79
N ILE A 47 -3.03 12.84 -13.00
CA ILE A 47 -4.15 13.10 -12.09
C ILE A 47 -4.34 11.89 -11.19
N ASP A 48 -4.36 12.10 -9.87
CA ASP A 48 -4.60 11.04 -8.90
C ASP A 48 -5.91 10.30 -9.24
N LEU A 49 -5.83 8.96 -9.26
CA LEU A 49 -6.95 8.08 -9.56
C LEU A 49 -8.19 8.37 -8.69
N LYS A 50 -7.99 8.91 -7.47
CA LYS A 50 -9.06 9.41 -6.62
C LYS A 50 -9.93 10.45 -7.32
N TRP A 51 -9.31 11.52 -7.83
CA TRP A 51 -10.03 12.62 -8.45
C TRP A 51 -10.71 12.17 -9.74
N VAL A 52 -10.06 11.26 -10.48
CA VAL A 52 -10.66 10.62 -11.65
C VAL A 52 -11.90 9.82 -11.26
N GLY A 53 -11.82 9.00 -10.21
CA GLY A 53 -12.96 8.23 -9.70
C GLY A 53 -14.13 9.11 -9.23
N ILE A 54 -13.85 10.21 -8.53
CA ILE A 54 -14.86 11.17 -8.08
C ILE A 54 -15.52 11.86 -9.28
N ALA A 55 -14.73 12.38 -10.22
CA ALA A 55 -15.25 13.03 -11.42
C ALA A 55 -16.10 12.07 -12.27
N TYR A 56 -15.62 10.83 -12.41
CA TYR A 56 -16.32 9.77 -13.14
C TYR A 56 -17.69 9.43 -12.52
N MET A 57 -17.74 9.26 -11.19
CA MET A 57 -19.01 9.04 -10.49
C MET A 57 -19.95 10.25 -10.56
N ALA A 58 -19.42 11.47 -10.53
CA ALA A 58 -20.22 12.68 -10.72
C ALA A 58 -20.87 12.73 -12.12
N ILE A 59 -20.15 12.34 -13.17
CA ILE A 59 -20.69 12.25 -14.53
C ILE A 59 -21.82 11.21 -14.61
N ILE A 60 -21.67 10.05 -13.96
CA ILE A 60 -22.73 9.04 -13.88
C ILE A 60 -23.98 9.60 -13.19
N ILE A 61 -23.81 10.34 -12.08
CA ILE A 61 -24.91 10.99 -11.36
C ILE A 61 -25.65 11.96 -12.28
N ILE A 62 -24.92 12.79 -13.03
CA ILE A 62 -25.49 13.75 -13.98
C ILE A 62 -26.35 13.03 -15.01
N PHE A 63 -25.81 12.01 -15.70
CA PHE A 63 -26.57 11.28 -16.70
C PHE A 63 -27.76 10.50 -16.10
N ALA A 64 -27.62 9.96 -14.90
CA ALA A 64 -28.72 9.28 -14.19
C ALA A 64 -29.83 10.27 -13.81
N ALA A 65 -29.48 11.48 -13.36
CA ALA A 65 -30.44 12.55 -13.02
C ALA A 65 -31.22 13.02 -14.25
N PHE A 66 -30.56 13.14 -15.41
CA PHE A 66 -31.19 13.46 -16.69
C PHE A 66 -31.87 12.25 -17.37
N LYS A 67 -31.91 11.08 -16.69
CA LYS A 67 -32.51 9.85 -17.21
C LYS A 67 -31.92 9.37 -18.54
N GLN A 68 -30.67 9.69 -18.81
CA GLN A 68 -29.91 9.30 -19.99
C GLN A 68 -29.34 7.89 -19.82
N THR A 69 -30.23 6.89 -19.71
CA THR A 69 -29.88 5.48 -19.44
C THR A 69 -28.82 4.90 -20.40
N PRO A 70 -28.84 5.16 -21.73
CA PRO A 70 -27.81 4.63 -22.63
C PRO A 70 -26.39 5.04 -22.24
N PHE A 71 -26.21 6.32 -21.86
CA PHE A 71 -24.92 6.84 -21.43
C PHE A 71 -24.49 6.26 -20.08
N VAL A 72 -25.41 6.13 -19.12
CA VAL A 72 -25.14 5.49 -17.83
C VAL A 72 -24.65 4.05 -18.02
N ARG A 73 -25.34 3.26 -18.86
CA ARG A 73 -24.97 1.86 -19.13
C ARG A 73 -23.61 1.74 -19.81
N ALA A 74 -23.33 2.59 -20.80
CA ALA A 74 -22.04 2.61 -21.49
C ALA A 74 -20.88 3.01 -20.57
N LEU A 75 -21.08 4.04 -19.72
CA LEU A 75 -20.10 4.43 -18.71
C LEU A 75 -19.86 3.28 -17.75
N LEU A 76 -20.89 2.76 -17.07
CA LEU A 76 -20.73 1.65 -16.13
C LEU A 76 -20.01 0.43 -16.74
N ALA A 77 -20.28 0.10 -18.00
CA ALA A 77 -19.54 -0.94 -18.72
C ALA A 77 -18.06 -0.61 -18.91
N ALA A 78 -17.72 0.63 -19.27
CA ALA A 78 -16.34 1.11 -19.32
C ALA A 78 -15.66 1.03 -17.94
N GLY A 79 -16.37 1.43 -16.89
CA GLY A 79 -15.93 1.30 -15.50
C GLY A 79 -15.58 -0.13 -15.10
N LEU A 80 -16.37 -1.14 -15.52
CA LEU A 80 -16.02 -2.54 -15.29
C LEU A 80 -14.66 -2.92 -15.91
N GLY A 81 -14.37 -2.41 -17.12
CA GLY A 81 -13.08 -2.63 -17.76
C GLY A 81 -11.91 -2.01 -17.00
N VAL A 82 -12.11 -0.80 -16.46
CA VAL A 82 -11.15 -0.13 -15.58
C VAL A 82 -10.88 -0.96 -14.33
N GLU A 83 -11.94 -1.39 -13.64
CA GLU A 83 -11.85 -2.20 -12.42
C GLU A 83 -11.08 -3.51 -12.65
N VAL A 84 -11.29 -4.19 -13.79
CA VAL A 84 -10.53 -5.40 -14.13
C VAL A 84 -9.02 -5.13 -14.16
N HIS A 85 -8.59 -4.02 -14.75
CA HIS A 85 -7.17 -3.65 -14.77
C HIS A 85 -6.65 -3.34 -13.36
N LEU A 86 -7.39 -2.55 -12.58
CA LEU A 86 -6.99 -2.16 -11.23
C LEU A 86 -6.97 -3.35 -10.25
N TYR A 87 -7.85 -4.32 -10.41
CA TYR A 87 -7.81 -5.59 -9.66
C TYR A 87 -6.59 -6.42 -10.05
N ALA A 88 -6.32 -6.56 -11.34
CA ALA A 88 -5.14 -7.28 -11.83
C ALA A 88 -3.85 -6.66 -11.27
N PHE A 89 -3.77 -5.32 -11.24
CA PHE A 89 -2.66 -4.60 -10.63
C PHE A 89 -2.50 -4.89 -9.13
N GLN A 90 -3.59 -4.93 -8.36
CA GLN A 90 -3.54 -5.27 -6.92
C GLN A 90 -3.07 -6.71 -6.68
N ILE A 91 -3.55 -7.67 -7.48
CA ILE A 91 -3.18 -9.08 -7.36
C ILE A 91 -1.71 -9.31 -7.74
N GLN A 92 -1.26 -8.73 -8.86
CA GLN A 92 0.12 -8.89 -9.35
C GLN A 92 1.16 -8.38 -8.35
N ASN A 93 0.80 -7.34 -7.60
CA ASN A 93 1.70 -6.70 -6.65
C ASN A 93 1.45 -7.12 -5.19
N ASN A 94 0.48 -8.01 -4.94
CA ASN A 94 0.10 -8.51 -3.62
C ASN A 94 -0.21 -7.39 -2.60
N VAL A 95 -0.83 -6.31 -3.07
CA VAL A 95 -1.29 -5.17 -2.24
C VAL A 95 -2.78 -4.98 -2.48
N TYR A 96 -3.57 -5.15 -1.43
CA TYR A 96 -5.03 -5.05 -1.50
C TYR A 96 -5.49 -3.79 -0.78
N CYS A 97 -6.25 -2.93 -1.46
CA CYS A 97 -6.85 -1.78 -0.82
C CYS A 97 -8.36 -2.00 -0.59
N PRO A 98 -8.81 -2.10 0.68
CA PRO A 98 -10.23 -2.22 1.01
C PRO A 98 -11.12 -1.13 0.37
N PHE A 99 -10.66 0.11 0.25
CA PHE A 99 -11.45 1.20 -0.34
C PHE A 99 -11.63 1.03 -1.86
N CYS A 100 -10.58 0.67 -2.60
CA CYS A 100 -10.67 0.40 -4.04
C CYS A 100 -11.59 -0.79 -4.31
N LEU A 101 -11.47 -1.87 -3.51
CA LEU A 101 -12.34 -3.03 -3.62
C LEU A 101 -13.81 -2.66 -3.32
N ALA A 102 -14.06 -1.86 -2.28
CA ALA A 102 -15.41 -1.38 -1.96
C ALA A 102 -15.99 -0.50 -3.07
N PHE A 103 -15.19 0.40 -3.65
CA PHE A 103 -15.59 1.22 -4.78
C PHE A 103 -15.98 0.37 -6.00
N SER A 104 -15.18 -0.64 -6.31
CA SER A 104 -15.48 -1.61 -7.38
C SER A 104 -16.78 -2.35 -7.16
N VAL A 105 -17.05 -2.80 -5.93
CA VAL A 105 -18.32 -3.44 -5.58
C VAL A 105 -19.49 -2.49 -5.83
N MET A 106 -19.37 -1.21 -5.47
CA MET A 106 -20.41 -0.21 -5.76
C MET A 106 -20.64 -0.03 -7.26
N LEU A 107 -19.57 -0.03 -8.06
CA LEU A 107 -19.64 0.08 -9.52
C LEU A 107 -20.30 -1.16 -10.14
N ILE A 108 -19.91 -2.36 -9.71
CA ILE A 108 -20.48 -3.64 -10.17
C ILE A 108 -21.96 -3.71 -9.83
N LEU A 109 -22.35 -3.34 -8.60
CA LEU A 109 -23.77 -3.27 -8.21
C LEU A 109 -24.55 -2.28 -9.07
N SER A 110 -23.97 -1.10 -9.32
CA SER A 110 -24.58 -0.10 -10.21
C SER A 110 -24.77 -0.64 -11.62
N PHE A 111 -23.80 -1.38 -12.16
CA PHE A 111 -23.93 -2.04 -13.44
C PHE A 111 -25.03 -3.11 -13.46
N ILE A 112 -25.11 -3.96 -12.44
CA ILE A 112 -26.14 -5.03 -12.33
C ILE A 112 -27.55 -4.43 -12.32
N ILE A 113 -27.78 -3.34 -11.58
CA ILE A 113 -29.08 -2.65 -11.52
C ILE A 113 -29.43 -2.05 -12.90
N ASN A 114 -28.43 -1.70 -13.70
CA ASN A 114 -28.59 -1.17 -15.06
C ASN A 114 -28.42 -2.22 -16.16
N TYR A 115 -28.35 -3.49 -15.80
CA TYR A 115 -28.24 -4.58 -16.77
C TYR A 115 -29.58 -4.86 -17.42
N GLU A 116 -29.60 -4.91 -18.75
CA GLU A 116 -30.77 -5.29 -19.53
C GLU A 116 -30.39 -6.48 -20.41
N VAL A 117 -31.26 -7.49 -20.44
CA VAL A 117 -30.99 -8.72 -21.18
C VAL A 117 -30.97 -8.40 -22.68
N PRO A 118 -29.87 -8.68 -23.39
CA PRO A 118 -29.72 -8.31 -24.79
C PRO A 118 -30.63 -9.15 -25.71
N SER A 119 -31.10 -8.55 -26.80
CA SER A 119 -31.97 -9.21 -27.79
C SER A 119 -31.26 -10.40 -28.46
N ALA A 120 -29.93 -10.32 -28.60
CA ALA A 120 -29.09 -11.39 -29.13
C ALA A 120 -29.21 -12.72 -28.37
N TRP A 121 -29.61 -12.67 -27.08
CA TRP A 121 -29.84 -13.85 -26.26
C TRP A 121 -31.04 -14.69 -26.73
N ARG A 122 -32.01 -14.07 -27.41
CA ARG A 122 -33.19 -14.75 -27.98
C ARG A 122 -33.01 -15.15 -29.45
N GLU A 123 -32.24 -14.39 -30.22
CA GLU A 123 -32.19 -14.56 -31.69
C GLU A 123 -31.08 -15.49 -32.20
N LYS A 124 -29.84 -15.38 -31.68
CA LYS A 124 -28.67 -16.11 -32.24
C LYS A 124 -27.66 -16.52 -31.17
N ARG A 125 -27.72 -17.79 -30.77
CA ARG A 125 -26.88 -18.39 -29.71
C ARG A 125 -25.36 -18.22 -29.93
N GLY A 126 -24.90 -18.22 -31.18
CA GLY A 126 -23.47 -18.06 -31.52
C GLY A 126 -22.87 -16.67 -31.30
N ARG A 127 -23.69 -15.61 -31.22
CA ARG A 127 -23.21 -14.24 -30.92
C ARG A 127 -23.28 -13.89 -29.43
N MET A 128 -23.72 -14.83 -28.59
CA MET A 128 -23.98 -14.60 -27.16
C MET A 128 -22.76 -14.01 -26.43
N TRP A 129 -21.55 -14.48 -26.76
CA TRP A 129 -20.32 -14.00 -26.15
C TRP A 129 -20.06 -12.51 -26.40
N LEU A 130 -20.45 -11.95 -27.53
CA LEU A 130 -20.21 -10.52 -27.81
C LEU A 130 -21.15 -9.60 -27.01
N TYR A 131 -22.30 -10.12 -26.62
CA TYR A 131 -23.37 -9.36 -25.98
C TYR A 131 -23.54 -9.74 -24.51
N PHE A 132 -22.64 -10.50 -23.89
CA PHE A 132 -22.86 -10.98 -22.51
C PHE A 132 -22.99 -9.86 -21.48
N LEU A 133 -22.37 -8.70 -21.73
CA LEU A 133 -22.51 -7.49 -20.90
C LEU A 133 -23.74 -6.64 -21.27
N GLY A 134 -24.55 -7.06 -22.23
CA GLY A 134 -25.70 -6.30 -22.74
C GLY A 134 -25.40 -5.51 -24.01
N GLU A 135 -26.42 -4.82 -24.48
CA GLU A 135 -26.37 -3.90 -25.63
C GLU A 135 -26.94 -2.53 -25.28
N VAL A 136 -26.52 -1.51 -26.02
CA VAL A 136 -26.97 -0.13 -25.87
C VAL A 136 -27.31 0.49 -27.22
N ASP A 137 -28.34 1.34 -27.23
CA ASP A 137 -28.79 2.09 -28.40
C ASP A 137 -28.51 3.59 -28.22
N PHE A 138 -27.85 4.20 -29.20
CA PHE A 138 -27.56 5.63 -29.24
C PHE A 138 -28.31 6.28 -30.41
N PRO A 139 -29.59 6.68 -30.20
CA PRO A 139 -30.42 7.22 -31.28
C PRO A 139 -29.85 8.52 -31.86
N MET A 140 -29.16 9.32 -31.04
CA MET A 140 -28.52 10.58 -31.47
C MET A 140 -27.46 10.38 -32.57
N PHE A 141 -26.76 9.25 -32.55
CA PHE A 141 -25.71 8.92 -33.52
C PHE A 141 -26.16 7.91 -34.58
N LYS A 142 -27.45 7.53 -34.60
CA LYS A 142 -28.02 6.47 -35.45
C LYS A 142 -27.31 5.10 -35.29
N ILE A 143 -26.77 4.83 -34.09
CA ILE A 143 -26.10 3.56 -33.78
C ILE A 143 -27.06 2.70 -32.95
N HIS A 144 -27.32 1.49 -33.42
CA HIS A 144 -28.23 0.53 -32.78
C HIS A 144 -27.50 -0.77 -32.41
N LYS A 145 -27.92 -1.39 -31.31
CA LYS A 145 -27.42 -2.69 -30.81
C LYS A 145 -25.89 -2.73 -30.63
N LEU A 146 -25.32 -1.69 -30.05
CA LEU A 146 -23.88 -1.65 -29.79
C LEU A 146 -23.56 -2.50 -28.54
N PRO A 147 -22.66 -3.49 -28.61
CA PRO A 147 -22.36 -4.34 -27.46
C PRO A 147 -21.59 -3.57 -26.38
N LEU A 148 -22.05 -3.70 -25.13
CA LEU A 148 -21.42 -3.03 -23.97
C LEU A 148 -19.99 -3.53 -23.70
N LEU A 149 -19.64 -4.71 -24.21
CA LEU A 149 -18.28 -5.25 -24.18
C LEU A 149 -17.25 -4.33 -24.85
N ILE A 150 -17.64 -3.59 -25.91
CA ILE A 150 -16.73 -2.63 -26.56
C ILE A 150 -16.34 -1.53 -25.58
N PHE A 151 -17.30 -0.99 -24.82
CA PHE A 151 -17.02 0.06 -23.83
C PHE A 151 -16.15 -0.46 -22.70
N SER A 152 -16.39 -1.69 -22.23
CA SER A 152 -15.53 -2.33 -21.24
C SER A 152 -14.09 -2.50 -21.75
N LEU A 153 -13.91 -2.97 -22.99
CA LEU A 153 -12.59 -3.09 -23.60
C LEU A 153 -11.90 -1.74 -23.76
N LEU A 154 -12.65 -0.69 -24.17
CA LEU A 154 -12.13 0.67 -24.27
C LEU A 154 -11.71 1.23 -22.91
N GLY A 155 -12.50 1.01 -21.86
CA GLY A 155 -12.16 1.39 -20.49
C GLY A 155 -10.87 0.71 -20.01
N TYR A 156 -10.78 -0.61 -20.21
CA TYR A 156 -9.57 -1.38 -19.91
C TYR A 156 -8.36 -0.85 -20.68
N LEU A 157 -8.48 -0.66 -22.00
CA LEU A 157 -7.38 -0.21 -22.85
C LEU A 157 -6.93 1.20 -22.49
N THR A 158 -7.87 2.09 -22.18
CA THR A 158 -7.56 3.47 -21.77
C THR A 158 -6.70 3.45 -20.52
N VAL A 159 -7.12 2.72 -19.48
CA VAL A 159 -6.35 2.61 -18.24
C VAL A 159 -5.04 1.88 -18.50
N PHE A 160 -5.02 0.77 -19.22
CA PHE A 160 -3.78 0.08 -19.58
C PHE A 160 -2.72 0.98 -20.23
N LEU A 161 -3.14 1.94 -21.08
CA LEU A 161 -2.23 2.86 -21.77
C LEU A 161 -1.86 4.11 -20.97
N THR A 162 -2.72 4.55 -20.04
CA THR A 162 -2.59 5.86 -19.37
C THR A 162 -2.32 5.77 -17.87
N PHE A 163 -2.53 4.60 -17.28
CA PHE A 163 -2.34 4.34 -15.87
C PHE A 163 -0.86 4.17 -15.57
N ASN A 164 -0.32 5.10 -14.79
CA ASN A 164 0.95 4.92 -14.12
C ASN A 164 0.66 4.44 -12.70
N GLY A 165 0.51 3.13 -12.57
CA GLY A 165 0.45 2.47 -11.28
C GLY A 165 1.86 2.21 -10.77
N SER A 166 2.25 2.88 -9.69
CA SER A 166 3.48 2.55 -8.98
C SER A 166 3.14 1.78 -7.71
N VAL A 167 3.48 0.50 -7.66
CA VAL A 167 3.69 -0.19 -6.36
C VAL A 167 5.12 0.01 -5.84
N THR A 168 5.95 0.65 -6.66
CA THR A 168 7.28 1.12 -6.33
C THR A 168 7.17 2.52 -5.71
N PRO A 169 7.86 2.80 -4.59
CA PRO A 169 8.05 4.18 -4.16
C PRO A 169 8.71 4.93 -5.31
N ALA A 170 8.23 6.13 -5.64
CA ALA A 170 8.89 7.03 -6.58
C ALA A 170 10.36 7.25 -6.13
N TYR A 171 11.27 6.49 -6.72
CA TYR A 171 12.70 6.54 -6.43
C TYR A 171 13.30 7.52 -7.41
N GLY A 172 13.60 8.73 -6.93
CA GLY A 172 14.19 9.71 -7.83
C GLY A 172 14.48 11.10 -7.29
N GLN A 173 14.53 11.39 -5.99
CA GLN A 173 15.24 12.56 -5.41
C GLN A 173 15.63 12.28 -3.94
N THR A 174 16.88 12.54 -3.55
CA THR A 174 17.34 12.56 -2.14
C THR A 174 17.43 14.00 -1.62
N PRO A 175 17.23 14.32 -0.32
CA PRO A 175 16.82 13.51 0.83
C PRO A 175 15.59 14.10 1.56
N SER A 176 14.43 13.47 1.37
CA SER A 176 13.26 13.51 2.28
C SER A 176 12.53 12.19 2.02
N GLY A 177 12.93 11.11 2.70
CA GLY A 177 12.48 9.74 2.37
C GLY A 177 13.55 8.64 2.47
N ALA A 178 14.81 8.99 2.76
CA ALA A 178 15.87 8.00 2.94
C ALA A 178 15.73 7.27 4.29
N ILE A 179 15.89 5.94 4.28
CA ILE A 179 15.89 5.14 5.50
C ILE A 179 17.08 5.57 6.38
N PRO A 180 16.84 5.94 7.65
CA PRO A 180 17.93 6.33 8.54
C PRO A 180 18.95 5.21 8.70
N SER A 181 20.24 5.56 8.58
CA SER A 181 21.35 4.64 8.78
C SER A 181 22.47 5.30 9.57
N LEU A 182 23.16 4.51 10.38
CA LEU A 182 24.35 4.90 11.14
C LEU A 182 25.61 4.51 10.37
N GLY A 183 26.60 5.40 10.34
CA GLY A 183 27.85 5.15 9.62
C GLY A 183 27.70 5.24 8.09
N LYS A 184 28.83 5.15 7.38
CA LYS A 184 28.92 5.27 5.91
C LYS A 184 29.90 4.26 5.29
N GLY A 185 30.25 3.22 6.03
CA GLY A 185 31.27 2.27 5.60
C GLY A 185 30.78 1.28 4.53
N PRO A 186 31.72 0.57 3.86
CA PRO A 186 31.41 -0.34 2.77
C PRO A 186 30.67 -1.62 3.19
N TYR A 187 30.79 -2.05 4.44
CA TYR A 187 30.07 -3.20 4.97
C TYR A 187 28.70 -2.77 5.49
N GLU A 188 27.62 -3.29 4.92
CA GLU A 188 26.25 -2.92 5.31
C GLU A 188 25.63 -3.99 6.21
N ILE A 189 25.14 -3.57 7.38
CA ILE A 189 24.35 -4.41 8.29
C ILE A 189 22.92 -3.86 8.28
N ILE A 190 21.96 -4.69 7.91
CA ILE A 190 20.54 -4.37 7.93
C ILE A 190 19.84 -5.30 8.90
N ILE A 191 19.33 -4.76 10.00
CA ILE A 191 18.63 -5.53 11.03
C ILE A 191 17.13 -5.29 10.88
N PHE A 192 16.39 -6.38 10.72
CA PHE A 192 14.95 -6.41 10.54
C PHE A 192 14.28 -6.89 11.83
N THR A 193 13.44 -6.05 12.43
CA THR A 193 12.82 -6.31 13.73
C THR A 193 11.35 -5.93 13.77
N ASP A 194 10.59 -6.59 14.64
CA ASP A 194 9.28 -6.11 15.10
C ASP A 194 9.37 -5.85 16.61
N TYR A 195 8.82 -4.74 17.11
CA TYR A 195 8.89 -4.38 18.53
C TYR A 195 8.18 -5.40 19.43
N PHE A 196 7.18 -6.09 18.91
CA PHE A 196 6.38 -7.11 19.60
C PHE A 196 6.98 -8.52 19.47
N CYS A 197 8.15 -8.68 18.87
CA CYS A 197 8.87 -9.94 18.76
C CYS A 197 9.89 -10.11 19.92
N PRO A 198 9.70 -11.07 20.86
CA PRO A 198 10.61 -11.23 22.00
C PRO A 198 12.07 -11.57 21.63
N PRO A 199 12.35 -12.43 20.63
CA PRO A 199 13.72 -12.65 20.17
C PRO A 199 14.37 -11.39 19.61
N CYS A 200 13.59 -10.49 19.00
CA CYS A 200 14.06 -9.20 18.48
C CYS A 200 14.57 -8.32 19.61
N TYR A 201 13.83 -8.22 20.73
CA TYR A 201 14.27 -7.46 21.90
C TYR A 201 15.56 -8.02 22.52
N ARG A 202 15.69 -9.34 22.60
CA ARG A 202 16.90 -10.00 23.12
C ARG A 202 18.12 -9.69 22.28
N ILE A 203 18.02 -9.86 20.95
CA ILE A 203 19.17 -9.63 20.07
C ILE A 203 19.52 -8.15 19.97
N ASP A 204 18.55 -7.23 19.94
CA ASP A 204 18.81 -5.78 19.88
C ASP A 204 19.60 -5.33 21.12
N THR A 205 19.16 -5.77 22.31
CA THR A 205 19.85 -5.48 23.59
C THR A 205 21.23 -6.12 23.66
N LYS A 206 21.35 -7.39 23.27
CA LYS A 206 22.63 -8.13 23.33
C LYS A 206 23.64 -7.60 22.32
N ALA A 207 23.20 -7.23 21.12
CA ALA A 207 24.05 -6.79 20.02
C ALA A 207 24.48 -5.32 20.13
N GLU A 208 23.78 -4.49 20.90
CA GLU A 208 24.08 -3.05 21.02
C GLU A 208 25.57 -2.73 21.25
N PRO A 209 26.29 -3.33 22.22
CA PRO A 209 27.71 -3.03 22.43
C PRO A 209 28.59 -3.39 21.23
N LEU A 210 28.32 -4.54 20.61
CA LEU A 210 29.04 -5.03 19.43
C LEU A 210 28.78 -4.14 18.21
N LEU A 211 27.54 -3.70 18.01
CA LEU A 211 27.19 -2.80 16.91
C LEU A 211 27.83 -1.42 17.07
N LYS A 212 27.92 -0.90 18.30
CA LYS A 212 28.67 0.34 18.59
C LYS A 212 30.15 0.20 18.27
N GLU A 213 30.77 -0.92 18.64
CA GLU A 213 32.17 -1.22 18.31
C GLU A 213 32.39 -1.31 16.79
N LEU A 214 31.48 -2.01 16.08
CA LEU A 214 31.52 -2.11 14.62
C LEU A 214 31.37 -0.74 13.94
N LEU A 215 30.46 0.11 14.42
CA LEU A 215 30.31 1.49 13.93
C LEU A 215 31.55 2.35 14.18
N ALA A 216 32.21 2.17 15.33
CA ALA A 216 33.43 2.90 15.68
C ALA A 216 34.59 2.61 14.70
N THR A 217 34.58 1.47 14.01
CA THR A 217 35.56 1.18 12.95
C THR A 217 35.42 2.06 11.71
N GLN A 218 34.31 2.81 11.58
CA GLN A 218 33.93 3.62 10.40
C GLN A 218 33.80 2.82 9.08
N ARG A 219 33.96 1.50 9.12
CA ARG A 219 33.85 0.59 7.97
C ARG A 219 32.45 -0.03 7.84
N VAL A 220 31.57 0.24 8.77
CA VAL A 220 30.22 -0.32 8.80
C VAL A 220 29.17 0.78 8.58
N LYS A 221 28.14 0.44 7.80
CA LYS A 221 26.86 1.14 7.73
C LYS A 221 25.79 0.25 8.37
N LEU A 222 25.14 0.71 9.42
CA LEU A 222 24.09 0.00 10.13
C LEU A 222 22.73 0.64 9.83
N THR A 223 21.76 -0.18 9.44
CA THR A 223 20.39 0.24 9.17
C THR A 223 19.42 -0.62 9.97
N PHE A 224 18.49 0.02 10.66
CA PHE A 224 17.39 -0.65 11.34
C PHE A 224 16.13 -0.54 10.49
N VAL A 225 15.45 -1.67 10.28
CA VAL A 225 14.22 -1.75 9.49
C VAL A 225 13.15 -2.41 10.34
N ASP A 226 12.12 -1.64 10.69
CA ASP A 226 10.99 -2.17 11.45
C ASP A 226 10.01 -2.87 10.49
N VAL A 227 9.75 -4.16 10.73
CA VAL A 227 8.89 -5.02 9.91
C VAL A 227 7.51 -5.10 10.55
N PRO A 228 6.43 -4.67 9.87
CA PRO A 228 5.11 -4.54 10.48
C PRO A 228 4.34 -5.87 10.54
N PHE A 229 4.87 -6.87 11.24
CA PHE A 229 4.15 -8.13 11.46
C PHE A 229 3.06 -8.00 12.53
N ASN A 230 3.23 -7.09 13.49
CA ASN A 230 2.18 -6.68 14.41
C ASN A 230 1.44 -5.44 13.90
N ARG A 231 0.11 -5.39 14.12
CA ARG A 231 -0.75 -4.25 13.76
C ARG A 231 -0.32 -2.92 14.39
N SER A 232 0.33 -2.96 15.55
CA SER A 232 0.79 -1.75 16.25
C SER A 232 2.18 -1.28 15.79
N THR A 233 2.94 -2.11 15.08
CA THR A 233 4.31 -1.79 14.66
C THR A 233 4.43 -0.53 13.80
N PRO A 234 3.52 -0.21 12.87
CA PRO A 234 3.60 1.04 12.10
C PRO A 234 3.64 2.31 12.98
N VAL A 235 2.88 2.31 14.08
CA VAL A 235 2.88 3.43 15.04
C VAL A 235 4.25 3.53 15.72
N TYR A 236 4.84 2.41 16.12
CA TYR A 236 6.17 2.41 16.73
C TYR A 236 7.26 2.85 15.75
N ALA A 237 7.21 2.37 14.51
CA ALA A 237 8.13 2.75 13.44
C ALA A 237 8.04 4.27 13.14
N LYS A 238 6.84 4.86 13.15
CA LYS A 238 6.62 6.30 13.04
C LYS A 238 7.39 7.08 14.12
N TYR A 239 7.24 6.70 15.39
CA TYR A 239 7.93 7.39 16.49
C TYR A 239 9.43 7.13 16.52
N TYR A 240 9.89 5.96 16.04
CA TYR A 240 11.31 5.73 15.78
C TYR A 240 11.85 6.74 14.77
N LEU A 241 11.22 6.88 13.60
CA LEU A 241 11.63 7.84 12.58
C LEU A 241 11.63 9.29 13.11
N TYR A 242 10.60 9.68 13.84
CA TYR A 242 10.53 11.04 14.41
C TYR A 242 11.65 11.32 15.42
N ALA A 243 12.00 10.32 16.23
CA ALA A 243 13.09 10.45 17.21
C ALA A 243 14.46 10.48 16.54
N VAL A 244 14.69 9.64 15.52
CA VAL A 244 15.95 9.64 14.74
C VAL A 244 16.11 10.93 13.93
N GLN A 245 15.00 11.51 13.45
CA GLN A 245 15.01 12.81 12.78
C GLN A 245 15.39 13.97 13.72
N ALA A 246 15.09 13.85 15.02
CA ALA A 246 15.53 14.82 16.03
C ALA A 246 17.00 14.61 16.40
N HIS A 247 17.42 13.35 16.61
CA HIS A 247 18.79 12.99 16.95
C HIS A 247 19.22 11.71 16.21
N SER A 248 20.12 11.88 15.24
CA SER A 248 20.58 10.80 14.36
C SER A 248 21.88 10.14 14.83
N ASP A 249 22.39 10.48 16.01
CA ASP A 249 23.60 9.87 16.55
C ASP A 249 23.34 8.45 17.07
N ALA A 250 24.37 7.60 17.08
CA ALA A 250 24.23 6.20 17.45
C ALA A 250 23.66 6.03 18.87
N THR A 251 24.11 6.83 19.84
CA THR A 251 23.66 6.71 21.24
C THR A 251 22.17 6.98 21.35
N SER A 252 21.67 8.04 20.71
CA SER A 252 20.25 8.37 20.67
C SER A 252 19.43 7.29 19.96
N VAL A 253 19.90 6.79 18.81
CA VAL A 253 19.23 5.73 18.05
C VAL A 253 19.05 4.46 18.90
N PHE A 254 20.13 3.95 19.52
CA PHE A 254 20.05 2.76 20.37
C PHE A 254 19.15 2.98 21.59
N ARG A 255 19.25 4.16 22.23
CA ARG A 255 18.39 4.52 23.38
C ARG A 255 16.91 4.50 23.01
N VAL A 256 16.54 5.10 21.89
CA VAL A 256 15.15 5.16 21.41
C VAL A 256 14.64 3.76 21.10
N ARG A 257 15.42 2.94 20.39
CA ARG A 257 15.02 1.55 20.09
C ARG A 257 14.74 0.75 21.35
N LYS A 258 15.64 0.83 22.34
CA LYS A 258 15.45 0.18 23.63
C LYS A 258 14.15 0.63 24.32
N ILE A 259 13.90 1.94 24.38
CA ILE A 259 12.67 2.50 24.97
C ILE A 259 11.42 2.00 24.24
N LEU A 260 11.44 1.93 22.91
CA LEU A 260 10.33 1.42 22.11
C LEU A 260 10.11 -0.09 22.31
N PHE A 261 11.16 -0.89 22.40
CA PHE A 261 11.03 -2.29 22.78
C PHE A 261 10.48 -2.46 24.21
N ASP A 262 10.92 -1.65 25.17
CA ASP A 262 10.41 -1.68 26.54
C ASP A 262 8.91 -1.31 26.60
N ALA A 263 8.48 -0.33 25.80
CA ALA A 263 7.08 0.04 25.64
C ALA A 263 6.22 -1.13 25.10
N ALA A 264 6.71 -1.82 24.07
CA ALA A 264 5.99 -2.92 23.44
C ALA A 264 5.99 -4.21 24.30
N GLN A 265 7.15 -4.62 24.80
CA GLN A 265 7.33 -5.92 25.46
C GLN A 265 7.01 -5.87 26.96
N SER A 266 7.55 -4.87 27.66
CA SER A 266 7.44 -4.78 29.12
C SER A 266 6.15 -4.09 29.53
N LYS A 267 5.77 -3.00 28.84
CA LYS A 267 4.55 -2.23 29.15
C LYS A 267 3.32 -2.64 28.34
N LYS A 268 3.49 -3.46 27.29
CA LYS A 268 2.40 -3.98 26.44
C LYS A 268 1.53 -2.86 25.83
N ILE A 269 2.15 -1.72 25.52
CA ILE A 269 1.44 -0.56 24.96
C ILE A 269 1.09 -0.83 23.49
N GLN A 270 -0.18 -0.63 23.11
CA GLN A 270 -0.64 -0.81 21.72
C GLN A 270 -1.29 0.44 21.13
N LYS A 271 -1.83 1.33 21.96
CA LYS A 271 -2.48 2.57 21.52
C LYS A 271 -1.45 3.69 21.37
N GLU A 272 -1.61 4.50 20.32
CA GLU A 272 -0.71 5.62 20.05
C GLU A 272 -0.68 6.64 21.20
N ALA A 273 -1.84 6.99 21.78
CA ALA A 273 -1.91 7.97 22.87
C ALA A 273 -1.07 7.54 24.10
N ASP A 274 -1.12 6.26 24.44
CA ASP A 274 -0.36 5.69 25.56
C ASP A 274 1.14 5.64 25.25
N LEU A 275 1.51 5.34 24.00
CA LEU A 275 2.90 5.37 23.53
C LEU A 275 3.47 6.79 23.60
N VAL A 276 2.73 7.79 23.13
CA VAL A 276 3.12 9.20 23.20
C VAL A 276 3.35 9.63 24.65
N ALA A 277 2.44 9.28 25.56
CA ALA A 277 2.58 9.58 26.98
C ALA A 277 3.83 8.92 27.58
N TYR A 278 4.08 7.66 27.25
CA TYR A 278 5.26 6.93 27.69
C TYR A 278 6.56 7.57 27.16
N LEU A 279 6.63 7.91 25.87
CA LEU A 279 7.80 8.54 25.27
C LEU A 279 8.12 9.93 25.86
N LYS A 280 7.07 10.72 26.19
CA LYS A 280 7.23 12.00 26.93
C LYS A 280 7.84 11.76 28.30
N ASN A 281 7.33 10.79 29.05
CA ASN A 281 7.84 10.45 30.38
C ASN A 281 9.30 9.97 30.33
N GLN A 282 9.68 9.26 29.27
CA GLN A 282 11.06 8.83 29.01
C GLN A 282 11.96 9.94 28.44
N LYS A 283 11.44 11.17 28.28
CA LYS A 283 12.18 12.32 27.73
C LYS A 283 12.81 12.00 26.38
N VAL A 284 12.04 11.38 25.50
CA VAL A 284 12.43 11.18 24.09
C VAL A 284 12.11 12.44 23.32
N ALA A 285 13.11 13.08 22.74
CA ALA A 285 12.91 14.18 21.81
C ALA A 285 12.54 13.61 20.43
N TRP A 286 11.60 14.26 19.75
CA TRP A 286 11.20 13.86 18.40
C TRP A 286 10.81 15.08 17.57
N LYS A 287 10.99 14.97 16.25
CA LYS A 287 10.58 15.97 15.28
C LYS A 287 9.68 15.30 14.25
N THR A 288 8.49 15.86 14.04
CA THR A 288 7.57 15.38 13.03
C THR A 288 8.20 15.49 11.64
N MET A 289 8.04 14.46 10.83
CA MET A 289 8.44 14.40 9.43
C MET A 289 7.35 13.68 8.64
N ASP A 290 7.40 13.72 7.31
CA ASP A 290 6.51 12.90 6.48
C ASP A 290 6.96 11.43 6.51
N GLU A 291 6.52 10.66 7.51
CA GLU A 291 6.85 9.23 7.61
C GLU A 291 6.31 8.41 6.42
N LYS A 292 5.23 8.89 5.76
CA LYS A 292 4.62 8.23 4.61
C LYS A 292 5.55 8.23 3.40
N SER A 293 6.53 9.14 3.36
CA SER A 293 7.60 9.13 2.36
C SER A 293 8.66 8.03 2.60
N VAL A 294 8.84 7.56 3.84
CA VAL A 294 9.90 6.61 4.22
C VAL A 294 9.38 5.17 4.26
N PHE A 295 8.14 4.95 4.72
CA PHE A 295 7.56 3.61 4.82
C PHE A 295 7.59 2.79 3.52
N PRO A 296 7.33 3.36 2.33
CA PRO A 296 7.47 2.64 1.08
C PRO A 296 8.91 2.14 0.85
N SER A 297 9.92 2.95 1.18
CA SER A 297 11.33 2.55 1.10
C SER A 297 11.66 1.41 2.06
N LEU A 298 11.14 1.44 3.29
CA LEU A 298 11.30 0.35 4.26
C LEU A 298 10.69 -0.95 3.72
N THR A 299 9.46 -0.89 3.18
CA THR A 299 8.78 -2.04 2.56
C THR A 299 9.58 -2.60 1.39
N ALA A 300 10.12 -1.75 0.51
CA ALA A 300 10.94 -2.18 -0.62
C ALA A 300 12.22 -2.92 -0.15
N VAL A 301 12.85 -2.46 0.94
CA VAL A 301 14.01 -3.15 1.52
C VAL A 301 13.62 -4.50 2.13
N ILE A 302 12.47 -4.59 2.81
CA ILE A 302 11.93 -5.86 3.35
C ILE A 302 11.70 -6.87 2.21
N GLN A 303 11.02 -6.45 1.14
CA GLN A 303 10.72 -7.30 -0.02
C GLN A 303 11.98 -7.72 -0.78
N LYS A 304 12.88 -6.78 -1.06
CA LYS A 304 14.15 -7.04 -1.77
C LYS A 304 15.01 -8.09 -1.06
N ASN A 305 14.93 -8.18 0.26
CA ASN A 305 15.68 -9.16 1.06
C ASN A 305 14.84 -10.40 1.43
N ASP A 306 13.62 -10.54 0.89
CA ASP A 306 12.68 -11.64 1.14
C ASP A 306 12.47 -11.91 2.64
N ILE A 307 12.28 -10.86 3.43
CA ILE A 307 12.17 -11.01 4.89
C ILE A 307 10.79 -11.55 5.26
N ARG A 308 10.76 -12.79 5.77
CA ARG A 308 9.54 -13.51 6.17
C ARG A 308 9.44 -13.79 7.67
N ALA A 309 10.48 -13.48 8.42
CA ALA A 309 10.56 -13.72 9.86
C ALA A 309 11.40 -12.64 10.54
N THR A 310 11.11 -12.37 11.81
CA THR A 310 11.89 -11.46 12.66
C THR A 310 12.33 -12.18 13.94
N PRO A 311 13.57 -11.93 14.43
CA PRO A 311 14.55 -11.03 13.86
C PRO A 311 15.24 -11.66 12.64
N SER A 312 15.54 -10.84 11.65
CA SER A 312 16.42 -11.19 10.54
C SER A 312 17.54 -10.17 10.43
N CYS A 313 18.71 -10.57 9.94
CA CYS A 313 19.82 -9.66 9.66
C CYS A 313 20.38 -9.99 8.28
N VAL A 314 20.68 -8.96 7.50
CA VAL A 314 21.44 -9.09 6.26
C VAL A 314 22.76 -8.35 6.42
N ILE A 315 23.86 -9.08 6.30
CA ILE A 315 25.21 -8.53 6.29
C ILE A 315 25.69 -8.55 4.84
N LYS A 316 25.96 -7.39 4.25
CA LYS A 316 26.54 -7.27 2.91
C LYS A 316 28.02 -6.96 3.02
N TYR A 317 28.83 -7.83 2.44
CA TYR A 317 30.27 -7.65 2.32
C TYR A 317 30.64 -6.95 1.00
N SER A 318 29.81 -7.13 -0.03
CA SER A 318 29.91 -6.42 -1.32
C SER A 318 28.56 -6.40 -2.04
N ASN A 319 28.50 -5.84 -3.25
CA ASN A 319 27.28 -5.87 -4.08
C ASN A 319 26.81 -7.27 -4.47
N LYS A 320 27.72 -8.26 -4.46
CA LYS A 320 27.43 -9.65 -4.85
C LYS A 320 27.51 -10.64 -3.69
N ASP A 321 28.10 -10.24 -2.57
CA ASP A 321 28.30 -11.09 -1.39
C ASP A 321 27.49 -10.55 -0.21
N SER A 322 26.45 -11.30 0.16
CA SER A 322 25.57 -10.99 1.28
C SER A 322 25.16 -12.26 2.00
N GLN A 323 25.09 -12.18 3.32
CA GLN A 323 24.67 -13.24 4.20
C GLN A 323 23.37 -12.84 4.90
N LYS A 324 22.34 -13.67 4.77
CA LYS A 324 21.07 -13.53 5.49
C LYS A 324 21.06 -14.47 6.69
N LEU A 325 20.70 -13.94 7.84
CA LEU A 325 20.66 -14.61 9.14
C LEU A 325 19.26 -14.43 9.71
N ILE A 326 18.70 -15.48 10.32
CA ILE A 326 17.34 -15.47 10.88
C ILE A 326 17.45 -16.04 12.29
N GLY A 327 16.86 -15.36 13.28
CA GLY A 327 16.95 -15.77 14.69
C GLY A 327 18.04 -15.04 15.47
N ASP A 328 17.89 -14.96 16.79
CA ASP A 328 18.82 -14.24 17.67
C ASP A 328 20.20 -14.90 17.78
N VAL A 329 20.26 -16.24 17.69
CA VAL A 329 21.52 -17.00 17.77
C VAL A 329 22.37 -16.80 16.52
N GLU A 330 21.77 -16.96 15.34
CA GLU A 330 22.43 -16.86 14.04
C GLU A 330 22.90 -15.43 13.78
N ILE A 331 22.08 -14.43 14.14
CA ILE A 331 22.45 -13.03 14.03
C ILE A 331 23.66 -12.72 14.92
N TRP A 332 23.65 -13.18 16.17
CA TRP A 332 24.79 -12.97 17.08
C TRP A 332 26.08 -13.58 16.52
N LYS A 333 26.00 -14.81 16.00
CA LYS A 333 27.14 -15.50 15.37
C LYS A 333 27.68 -14.70 14.19
N GLY A 334 26.83 -14.30 13.25
CA GLY A 334 27.24 -13.56 12.07
C GLY A 334 27.84 -12.17 12.37
N LEU A 335 27.31 -11.45 13.36
CA LEU A 335 27.91 -10.17 13.79
C LEU A 335 29.30 -10.37 14.40
N THR A 336 29.50 -11.46 15.15
CA THR A 336 30.81 -11.80 15.74
C THR A 336 31.81 -12.21 14.67
N GLU A 337 31.38 -12.97 13.66
CA GLU A 337 32.20 -13.32 12.49
C GLU A 337 32.62 -12.07 11.70
N LEU A 338 31.69 -11.12 11.49
CA LEU A 338 32.00 -9.85 10.84
C LEU A 338 33.06 -9.06 11.63
N LYS A 339 32.93 -8.98 12.97
CA LYS A 339 33.94 -8.36 13.82
C LYS A 339 35.31 -9.01 13.64
N ALA A 340 35.37 -10.34 13.65
CA ALA A 340 36.62 -11.07 13.45
C ALA A 340 37.26 -10.77 12.08
N ARG A 341 36.46 -10.71 11.01
CA ARG A 341 36.92 -10.35 9.65
C ARG A 341 37.48 -8.93 9.59
N LEU A 342 36.81 -7.96 10.19
CA LEU A 342 37.26 -6.56 10.21
C LEU A 342 38.54 -6.37 11.02
N SER A 343 38.73 -7.16 12.08
CA SER A 343 39.97 -7.17 12.86
C SER A 343 41.13 -7.85 12.11
N ALA A 344 40.85 -8.89 11.31
CA ALA A 344 41.87 -9.58 10.52
C ALA A 344 42.38 -8.75 9.34
N GLY A 345 41.52 -7.97 8.68
CA GLY A 345 41.92 -7.04 7.60
C GLY A 345 42.55 -5.73 8.07
N ASN A 346 42.86 -5.59 9.37
CA ASN A 346 43.64 -4.48 9.94
C ASN A 346 45.11 -4.84 10.20
N LYS A 347 45.52 -6.08 9.88
CA LYS A 347 46.92 -6.46 9.71
C LYS A 347 47.26 -6.36 8.23
#